data_AF-A0A2E2TP47-F1
#
_entry.id   AF-A0A2E2TP47-F1
#
_cell.length_a   1.000
_cell.length_b   1.000
_cell.length_c   1.000
_cell.angle_alpha   90.00
_cell.angle_beta   90.00
_cell.angle_gamma   90.00
#
_symmetry.space_group_name_H-M   'P 1'
#
loop_
_entity.id
_entity.type
_entity.pdbx_description
1 polymer ?
#
loop_
_entity_poly.entity_id
_entity_poly.type
_entity_poly.pdbx_seq_one_letter_code
_entity_poly.pdbx_strand_id
1 'polypeptide(L)' 'MKKHYITAEDLLQDSFLLAKKVFDFGYRPDHIIGIWRGGSPIAIAIHEYFDYRG' A
#
# COMPACT_ATOMS: atom_id res chain seq x y z
N MET A 1 9.76 18.05 -18.96
CA MET A 1 9.39 16.88 -18.15
C MET A 1 7.89 16.95 -17.84
N LYS A 2 7.09 15.95 -18.24
CA LYS A 2 5.65 15.93 -17.96
C LYS A 2 5.43 15.49 -16.52
N LYS A 3 4.89 16.36 -15.67
CA LYS A 3 4.56 16.01 -14.28
C LYS A 3 3.32 15.13 -14.24
N HIS A 4 3.34 14.13 -13.37
CA HIS A 4 2.17 13.31 -13.04
C HIS A 4 1.72 13.69 -11.64
N TYR A 5 0.50 14.19 -11.54
CA TYR A 5 -0.13 14.53 -10.27
C TYR A 5 -1.18 13.46 -9.98
N ILE A 6 -1.21 13.00 -8.75
CA ILE A 6 -2.19 12.04 -8.23
C ILE A 6 -3.01 12.72 -7.15
N THR A 7 -4.25 12.28 -6.99
CA THR A 7 -5.09 12.67 -5.85
C THR A 7 -4.74 11.80 -4.62
N ALA A 8 -5.25 12.19 -3.46
CA ALA A 8 -5.13 11.37 -2.26
C ALA A 8 -5.86 10.02 -2.41
N GLU A 9 -6.99 10.02 -3.12
CA GLU A 9 -7.77 8.81 -3.41
C GLU A 9 -6.98 7.86 -4.32
N ASP A 10 -6.35 8.38 -5.38
CA ASP A 10 -5.51 7.55 -6.27
C ASP A 10 -4.39 6.86 -5.49
N LEU A 11 -3.72 7.59 -4.59
CA LEU A 11 -2.66 7.04 -3.75
C LEU A 11 -3.17 5.93 -2.83
N LEU A 12 -4.33 6.14 -2.20
CA LEU A 12 -4.95 5.16 -1.31
C LEU A 12 -5.37 3.91 -2.08
N GLN A 13 -6.10 4.09 -3.19
CA GLN A 13 -6.57 2.99 -4.03
C GLN A 13 -5.40 2.16 -4.57
N ASP A 14 -4.35 2.79 -5.08
CA ASP A 14 -3.16 2.09 -5.58
C ASP A 14 -2.44 1.30 -4.48
N SER A 15 -2.43 1.83 -3.25
CA SER A 15 -1.86 1.14 -2.09
C SER A 15 -2.66 -0.13 -1.73
N PHE A 16 -3.99 -0.07 -1.76
CA PHE A 16 -4.87 -1.23 -1.56
C PHE A 16 -4.73 -2.26 -2.68
N LEU A 17 -4.60 -1.81 -3.94
CA LEU A 17 -4.36 -2.70 -5.08
C LEU A 17 -3.00 -3.39 -4.98
N LEU A 18 -1.96 -2.70 -4.49
CA LEU A 18 -0.68 -3.30 -4.19
C LEU A 18 -0.81 -4.37 -3.08
N ALA A 19 -1.49 -4.06 -1.98
CA ALA A 19 -1.74 -5.02 -0.90
C ALA A 19 -2.46 -6.27 -1.40
N LYS A 20 -3.52 -6.10 -2.21
CA LYS A 20 -4.23 -7.20 -2.86
C LYS A 20 -3.32 -8.06 -3.72
N LYS A 21 -2.44 -7.46 -4.53
CA LYS A 21 -1.48 -8.22 -5.35
C LYS A 21 -0.56 -9.08 -4.50
N VAL A 22 -0.05 -8.54 -3.39
CA VAL A 22 0.79 -9.30 -2.45
C VAL A 22 -0.01 -10.44 -1.80
N PHE A 23 -1.26 -10.17 -1.39
CA PHE A 23 -2.15 -11.15 -0.80
C PHE A 23 -2.47 -12.30 -1.76
N ASP A 24 -2.84 -11.96 -3.00
CA ASP A 24 -3.16 -12.91 -4.07
C ASP A 24 -1.94 -13.74 -4.50
N PHE A 25 -0.73 -13.18 -4.35
CA PHE A 25 0.53 -13.92 -4.55
C PHE A 25 0.79 -14.97 -3.46
N GLY A 26 0.00 -14.99 -2.39
CA GLY A 26 0.14 -15.94 -1.27
C GLY A 26 1.22 -15.55 -0.25
N TYR A 27 1.79 -14.35 -0.34
CA TYR A 27 2.73 -13.84 0.66
C TYR A 27 1.98 -13.19 1.83
N ARG A 28 2.40 -13.51 3.06
CA ARG A 28 1.83 -12.99 4.32
C ARG A 28 2.98 -12.43 5.16
N PRO A 29 3.33 -11.14 5.00
CA PRO A 29 4.43 -10.55 5.74
C PRO A 29 4.07 -10.37 7.21
N ASP A 30 4.97 -10.75 8.11
CA ASP A 30 4.83 -10.47 9.56
C ASP A 30 5.09 -9.00 9.91
N HIS A 31 5.92 -8.33 9.09
CA HIS A 31 6.34 -6.95 9.31
C HIS A 31 6.31 -6.14 8.02
N ILE A 32 5.89 -4.89 8.13
CA ILE A 32 5.90 -3.90 7.03
C ILE A 32 6.87 -2.79 7.40
N ILE A 33 7.84 -2.52 6.52
CA ILE A 33 8.82 -1.43 6.72
C ILE A 33 8.47 -0.26 5.80
N GLY A 34 7.85 0.77 6.37
CA GLY A 34 7.53 2.02 5.67
C GLY A 34 8.76 2.94 5.56
N ILE A 35 9.23 3.20 4.33
CA ILE A 35 10.36 4.11 4.11
C ILE A 35 9.89 5.56 4.22
N TRP A 36 10.42 6.30 5.19
CA TRP A 36 10.05 7.70 5.41
C TRP A 36 10.55 8.61 4.28
N ARG A 37 9.76 9.60 3.82
CA ARG A 37 8.39 9.96 4.27
C ARG A 37 7.31 9.41 3.36
N GLY A 38 7.62 9.24 2.08
CA GLY A 38 6.65 8.88 1.05
C GLY A 38 6.03 7.50 1.26
N GLY A 39 6.73 6.56 1.89
CA GLY A 39 6.24 5.20 2.13
C GLY A 39 5.29 5.07 3.33
N SER A 40 5.19 6.07 4.20
CA SER A 40 4.31 6.02 5.39
C SER A 40 2.83 5.76 5.03
N PRO A 41 2.16 6.55 4.16
CA PRO A 41 0.76 6.32 3.84
C PRO A 41 0.49 4.98 3.13
N ILE A 42 1.45 4.51 2.30
CA ILE A 42 1.33 3.22 1.62
C ILE A 42 1.46 2.05 2.61
N ALA A 43 2.44 2.12 3.52
CA ALA A 43 2.65 1.09 4.52
C ALA A 43 1.42 0.95 5.45
N ILE A 44 0.81 2.06 5.84
CA ILE A 44 -0.44 2.06 6.62
C ILE A 44 -1.56 1.40 5.82
N ALA A 45 -1.81 1.79 4.58
CA ALA A 45 -2.87 1.19 3.77
C ALA A 45 -2.67 -0.32 3.54
N ILE A 46 -1.44 -0.77 3.33
CA ILE A 46 -1.13 -2.21 3.23
C ILE A 46 -1.38 -2.89 4.58
N HIS A 47 -0.94 -2.30 5.69
CA HIS A 47 -1.20 -2.83 7.02
C HIS A 47 -2.70 -3.03 7.28
N GLU A 48 -3.51 -2.00 7.04
CA GLU A 48 -4.98 -2.07 7.18
C GLU A 48 -5.61 -3.14 6.27
N TYR A 49 -5.12 -3.30 5.04
CA TYR A 49 -5.60 -4.35 4.14
C TYR A 49 -5.39 -5.74 4.71
N PHE A 50 -4.18 -6.04 5.21
CA PHE A 50 -3.87 -7.35 5.77
C PHE A 50 -4.58 -7.57 7.12
N ASP A 51 -4.66 -6.55 7.97
CA ASP A 51 -5.41 -6.62 9.25
C ASP A 51 -6.89 -6.96 9.01
N TYR A 52 -7.51 -6.40 7.96
CA TYR A 52 -8.88 -6.73 7.58
C TYR A 52 -9.03 -8.15 6.98
N ARG A 53 -8.00 -8.69 6.32
CA ARG A 53 -8.09 -9.94 5.53
C ARG A 53 -7.62 -11.19 6.27
N GLY A 54 -6.86 -11.05 7.36
CA GLY A 54 -6.23 -12.16 8.11
C GLY A 54 -4.99 -12.72 7.41
#